data_AF-A0A3D2DJN0-F1
#
_entry.id   AF-A0A3D2DJN0-F1
#
_cell.length_a   1.000
_cell.length_b   1.000
_cell.length_c   1.000
_cell.angle_alpha   90.00
_cell.angle_beta   90.00
_cell.angle_gamma   90.00
#
_symmetry.space_group_name_H-M   'P 1'
#
loop_
_entity.id
_entity.type
_entity.pdbx_description
1 polymer ?
#
loop_
_entity_poly.entity_id
_entity_poly.type
_entity_poly.pdbx_seq_one_letter_code
_entity_poly.pdbx_strand_id
1 'polypeptide(L)'
;MKKTKIICTMGPNTNDRELIKQLALNGMDIARFNFSHGDHEEQAGRFALVKSVREEINKPIATLLDTKGPEIRTGVLKDDKKVTLKEGQKFTLTTREVVGDENIDMITYAGLPADVENGNTILIDDGLIELRVEEVVDGTDIICTVINGGELGSKKGVNVPNVSIKLPGITDKDKDDIIFGIEQGFDFIAASFVRNAACIQEIKQLLWEHGSDIPVIAKIENAEGIENLDEIIKVADGIMVARGDMGVEIPAEDVPHYQKEIIKKCNATYKPVITATQMLDSMIRNPRPTRAEVTDVANAIYDGTDVVMLSGETANGKYPLEALKMMAKIAERTEKDIKDRASDISKVHSKRSISSAVCNATVQTADNLNAKAIVCPTISGFTARLTSKLKPNAEIIGCSPYDNVLRKMQIYWGVRPLKTATEVSTDKIIEHALVVSEQAGFVEEGDTVIVSAGIATSSDPSAKRGLTNTMRVVTI
;
A
#
# COMPACT_ATOMS: atom_id res chain seq x y z
N MET A 1 -17.18 14.66 -1.79
CA MET A 1 -16.12 14.31 -0.83
C MET A 1 -15.43 13.06 -1.33
N LYS A 2 -14.10 13.09 -1.36
CA LYS A 2 -13.24 11.96 -1.72
C LYS A 2 -13.40 10.77 -0.75
N LYS A 3 -13.67 9.57 -1.25
CA LYS A 3 -13.69 8.31 -0.46
C LYS A 3 -12.37 7.52 -0.58
N THR A 4 -11.79 7.46 -1.77
CA THR A 4 -10.52 6.79 -2.07
C THR A 4 -9.38 7.53 -1.40
N LYS A 5 -8.56 6.81 -0.65
CA LYS A 5 -7.46 7.35 0.13
C LYS A 5 -6.26 7.64 -0.77
N ILE A 6 -5.40 8.57 -0.37
CA ILE A 6 -4.20 8.93 -1.14
C ILE A 6 -2.96 8.82 -0.26
N ILE A 7 -1.98 8.06 -0.75
CA ILE A 7 -0.63 8.03 -0.23
C ILE A 7 0.24 9.00 -1.03
N CYS A 8 1.03 9.83 -0.35
CA CYS A 8 2.10 10.59 -0.96
C CYS A 8 3.45 10.09 -0.44
N THR A 9 4.40 9.84 -1.34
CA THR A 9 5.76 9.46 -0.96
C THR A 9 6.54 10.70 -0.55
N MET A 10 7.22 10.60 0.59
CA MET A 10 8.14 11.60 1.12
C MET A 10 9.51 11.44 0.47
N GLY A 11 10.16 12.55 0.14
CA GLY A 11 11.48 12.62 -0.48
C GLY A 11 12.08 14.02 -0.40
N PRO A 12 13.04 14.36 -1.27
CA PRO A 12 13.73 15.66 -1.24
C PRO A 12 12.80 16.89 -1.21
N ASN A 13 11.70 16.87 -1.98
CA ASN A 13 10.75 17.99 -1.98
C ASN A 13 10.02 18.13 -0.64
N THR A 14 9.70 17.01 0.00
CA THR A 14 8.98 16.98 1.27
C THR A 14 9.92 17.06 2.47
N ASN A 15 11.14 17.58 2.29
CA ASN A 15 11.92 18.13 3.39
C ASN A 15 11.43 19.54 3.78
N ASP A 16 10.54 20.14 2.97
CA ASP A 16 9.80 21.35 3.29
C ASP A 16 8.53 21.05 4.10
N ARG A 17 8.48 21.56 5.34
CA ARG A 17 7.34 21.42 6.25
C ARG A 17 6.08 22.07 5.69
N GLU A 18 6.18 23.22 5.03
CA GLU A 18 5.02 23.92 4.50
C GLU A 18 4.40 23.13 3.35
N LEU A 19 5.23 22.53 2.48
CA LEU A 19 4.73 21.61 1.46
C LEU A 19 3.99 20.41 2.09
N ILE A 20 4.53 19.77 3.14
CA ILE A 20 3.85 18.66 3.83
C ILE A 20 2.48 19.14 4.36
N LYS A 21 2.41 20.33 4.95
CA LYS A 21 1.15 20.93 5.43
C LYS A 21 0.18 21.15 4.28
N GLN A 22 0.64 21.68 3.15
CA GLN A 22 -0.20 21.84 1.95
C GLN A 22 -0.71 20.48 1.44
N LEU A 23 0.13 19.44 1.40
CA LEU A 23 -0.31 18.09 1.02
C LEU A 23 -1.38 17.55 1.99
N ALA A 24 -1.17 17.67 3.29
CA ALA A 24 -2.12 17.21 4.30
C ALA A 24 -3.47 17.97 4.28
N LEU A 25 -3.43 19.28 3.99
CA LEU A 25 -4.65 20.09 3.82
C LEU A 25 -5.41 19.75 2.54
N ASN A 26 -4.71 19.36 1.47
CA ASN A 26 -5.29 19.13 0.13
C ASN A 26 -5.59 17.65 -0.18
N GLY A 27 -5.48 16.75 0.79
CA GLY A 27 -6.06 15.40 0.68
C GLY A 27 -5.08 14.23 0.74
N MET A 28 -3.85 14.43 1.20
CA MET A 28 -2.97 13.34 1.62
C MET A 28 -3.55 12.68 2.88
N ASP A 29 -3.68 11.34 2.87
CA ASP A 29 -4.13 10.57 4.03
C ASP A 29 -2.97 9.83 4.72
N ILE A 30 -1.99 9.38 3.93
CA ILE A 30 -0.84 8.58 4.39
C ILE A 30 0.45 9.15 3.78
N ALA A 31 1.49 9.33 4.58
CA ALA A 31 2.84 9.67 4.15
C ALA A 31 3.70 8.40 4.06
N ARG A 32 4.16 8.06 2.85
CA ARG A 32 5.05 6.91 2.59
C ARG A 32 6.51 7.32 2.70
N PHE A 33 7.31 6.50 3.36
CA PHE A 33 8.75 6.65 3.52
C PHE A 33 9.41 5.48 2.82
N ASN A 34 10.17 5.75 1.75
CA ASN A 34 10.81 4.71 0.95
C ASN A 34 12.24 4.46 1.46
N PHE A 35 12.48 3.32 2.11
CA PHE A 35 13.76 2.97 2.73
C PHE A 35 14.78 2.37 1.74
N SER A 36 14.44 2.29 0.45
CA SER A 36 15.42 2.12 -0.62
C SER A 36 16.38 3.32 -0.74
N HIS A 37 16.02 4.47 -0.15
CA HIS A 37 16.80 5.71 -0.14
C HIS A 37 16.82 6.34 1.25
N GLY A 38 17.85 7.14 1.54
CA GLY A 38 18.02 7.81 2.82
C GLY A 38 18.43 6.85 3.94
N ASP A 39 19.16 7.38 4.92
CA ASP A 39 19.47 6.68 6.16
C ASP A 39 18.39 6.94 7.23
N HIS A 40 18.49 6.28 8.37
CA HIS A 40 17.53 6.43 9.47
C HIS A 40 17.48 7.86 10.02
N GLU A 41 18.58 8.62 9.97
CA GLU A 41 18.62 10.01 10.42
C GLU A 41 17.75 10.90 9.52
N GLU A 42 17.91 10.77 8.21
CA GLU A 42 17.09 11.47 7.22
C GLU A 42 15.60 11.10 7.34
N GLN A 43 15.30 9.81 7.51
CA GLN A 43 13.92 9.34 7.66
C GLN A 43 13.29 9.83 8.98
N ALA A 44 14.04 9.86 10.08
CA ALA A 44 13.59 10.40 11.36
C ALA A 44 13.26 11.89 11.27
N GLY A 45 14.09 12.67 10.57
CA GLY A 45 13.84 14.09 10.31
C GLY A 45 12.52 14.31 9.57
N ARG A 46 12.27 13.56 8.49
CA ARG A 46 10.99 13.62 7.76
C ARG A 46 9.80 13.18 8.61
N PHE A 47 9.96 12.15 9.44
CA PHE A 47 8.90 11.67 10.33
C PHE A 47 8.49 12.74 11.34
N ALA A 48 9.47 13.44 11.92
CA ALA A 48 9.23 14.54 12.83
C ALA A 48 8.46 15.69 12.17
N LEU A 49 8.79 16.02 10.91
CA LEU A 49 8.03 17.02 10.14
C LEU A 49 6.56 16.62 9.95
N VAL A 50 6.30 15.40 9.48
CA VAL A 50 4.93 14.87 9.29
C VAL A 50 4.17 14.87 10.62
N LYS A 51 4.80 14.44 11.72
CA LYS A 51 4.20 14.46 13.06
C LYS A 51 3.84 15.88 13.50
N SER A 52 4.74 16.85 13.32
CA SER A 52 4.49 18.24 13.68
C SER A 52 3.33 18.87 12.90
N VAL A 53 3.20 18.54 11.60
CA VAL A 53 2.09 19.00 10.76
C VAL A 53 0.78 18.35 11.19
N ARG A 54 0.80 17.03 11.44
CA ARG A 54 -0.34 16.25 11.94
C ARG A 54 -0.92 16.85 13.22
N GLU A 55 -0.06 17.23 14.16
CA GLU A 55 -0.45 17.85 15.44
C GLU A 55 -0.99 19.27 15.23
N GLU A 56 -0.35 20.09 14.39
CA GLU A 56 -0.79 21.45 14.10
C GLU A 56 -2.20 21.51 13.48
N ILE A 57 -2.46 20.68 12.47
CA ILE A 57 -3.73 20.73 11.72
C ILE A 57 -4.80 19.81 12.30
N ASN A 58 -4.48 19.05 13.35
CA ASN A 58 -5.35 18.08 14.02
C ASN A 58 -6.03 17.10 13.04
N LYS A 59 -5.28 16.58 12.07
CA LYS A 59 -5.74 15.53 11.14
C LYS A 59 -4.91 14.27 11.34
N PRO A 60 -5.50 13.06 11.43
CA PRO A 60 -4.75 11.85 11.73
C PRO A 60 -4.04 11.32 10.48
N ILE A 61 -3.03 12.04 9.98
CA ILE A 61 -2.19 11.60 8.88
C ILE A 61 -1.38 10.39 9.33
N ALA A 62 -1.48 9.29 8.58
CA ALA A 62 -0.76 8.06 8.89
C ALA A 62 0.63 8.04 8.22
N THR A 63 1.48 7.16 8.71
CA THR A 63 2.84 6.94 8.20
C THR A 63 3.02 5.50 7.74
N LEU A 64 3.63 5.31 6.57
CA LEU A 64 3.90 3.99 5.98
C LEU A 64 5.39 3.86 5.70
N LEU A 65 6.03 2.89 6.35
CA LEU A 65 7.41 2.49 6.08
C LEU A 65 7.39 1.52 4.91
N ASP A 66 8.08 1.81 3.81
CA ASP A 66 8.23 0.90 2.68
C ASP A 66 9.64 0.33 2.67
N THR A 67 9.73 -0.97 2.96
CA THR A 67 10.99 -1.73 3.02
C THR A 67 11.64 -1.79 1.63
N LYS A 68 12.96 -1.90 1.60
CA LYS A 68 13.68 -2.04 0.34
C LYS A 68 13.44 -3.42 -0.27
N GLY A 69 13.42 -4.43 0.59
CA GLY A 69 13.25 -5.82 0.22
C GLY A 69 14.50 -6.45 -0.40
N PRO A 70 14.46 -7.77 -0.58
CA PRO A 70 15.52 -8.53 -1.22
C PRO A 70 15.49 -8.30 -2.75
N GLU A 71 16.53 -7.67 -3.28
CA GLU A 71 16.70 -7.39 -4.70
C GLU A 71 18.06 -7.91 -5.20
N ILE A 72 18.13 -8.26 -6.48
CA ILE A 72 19.39 -8.57 -7.16
C ILE A 72 19.86 -7.31 -7.87
N ARG A 73 21.15 -6.99 -7.77
CA ARG A 73 21.77 -5.90 -8.50
C ARG A 73 23.03 -6.33 -9.21
N THR A 74 23.40 -5.58 -10.23
CA THR A 74 24.73 -5.63 -10.82
C THR A 74 25.79 -4.99 -9.91
N GLY A 75 27.06 -5.21 -10.24
CA GLY A 75 28.21 -4.72 -9.51
C GLY A 75 28.53 -3.25 -9.79
N VAL A 76 29.77 -2.88 -9.49
CA VAL A 76 30.31 -1.56 -9.85
C VAL A 76 31.01 -1.66 -11.19
N LEU A 77 30.75 -0.69 -12.07
CA LEU A 77 31.47 -0.57 -13.32
C LEU A 77 32.76 0.21 -13.12
N LYS A 78 33.74 -0.05 -13.99
CA LYS A 78 35.02 0.66 -13.98
C LYS A 78 34.82 2.18 -14.09
N ASP A 79 35.40 2.92 -13.14
CA ASP A 79 35.28 4.37 -13.01
C ASP A 79 33.83 4.90 -12.93
N ASP A 80 32.87 4.04 -12.55
CA ASP A 80 31.42 4.32 -12.57
C ASP A 80 30.90 4.78 -13.96
N LYS A 81 31.65 4.45 -15.02
CA LYS A 81 31.28 4.78 -16.38
C LYS A 81 30.33 3.73 -16.92
N LYS A 82 29.25 4.21 -17.54
CA LYS A 82 28.32 3.35 -18.26
C LYS A 82 29.02 2.62 -19.39
N VAL A 83 28.66 1.37 -19.60
CA VAL A 83 29.12 0.53 -20.72
C VAL A 83 27.95 0.22 -21.64
N THR A 84 28.20 0.11 -22.94
CA THR A 84 27.16 -0.22 -23.92
C THR A 84 27.18 -1.70 -24.24
N LEU A 85 26.10 -2.39 -23.92
CA LEU A 85 25.90 -3.78 -24.34
C LEU A 85 25.24 -3.83 -25.71
N LYS A 86 25.81 -4.60 -26.64
CA LYS A 86 25.31 -4.73 -28.02
C LYS A 86 24.51 -6.00 -28.19
N GLU A 87 23.39 -5.91 -28.91
CA GLU A 87 22.62 -7.08 -29.32
C GLU A 87 23.50 -8.14 -30.01
N GLY A 88 23.27 -9.41 -29.65
CA GLY A 88 23.99 -10.58 -30.14
C GLY A 88 25.35 -10.84 -29.48
N GLN A 89 25.88 -9.93 -28.66
CA GLN A 89 27.15 -10.17 -27.97
C GLN A 89 26.99 -11.12 -26.77
N LYS A 90 28.09 -11.76 -26.37
CA LYS A 90 28.15 -12.49 -25.11
C LYS A 90 28.38 -11.54 -23.95
N PHE A 91 27.72 -11.80 -22.84
CA PHE A 91 27.90 -11.07 -21.60
C PHE A 91 27.82 -12.05 -20.43
N THR A 92 28.72 -11.91 -19.46
CA THR A 92 28.81 -12.81 -18.30
C THR A 92 28.34 -12.09 -17.05
N LEU A 93 27.35 -12.64 -16.37
CA LEU A 93 27.03 -12.25 -15.00
C LEU A 93 27.72 -13.22 -14.05
N THR A 94 28.46 -12.72 -13.06
CA THR A 94 29.24 -13.57 -12.16
C THR A 94 29.01 -13.25 -10.69
N THR A 95 29.13 -14.26 -9.82
CA THR A 95 29.13 -14.06 -8.37
C THR A 95 30.51 -13.72 -7.81
N ARG A 96 31.55 -13.73 -8.66
CA ARG A 96 32.92 -13.37 -8.30
C ARG A 96 33.04 -11.85 -8.15
N GLU A 97 33.86 -11.40 -7.20
CA GLU A 97 34.18 -9.99 -7.05
C GLU A 97 35.02 -9.49 -8.22
N VAL A 98 34.37 -8.83 -9.18
CA VAL A 98 34.99 -8.22 -10.35
C VAL A 98 34.47 -6.80 -10.55
N VAL A 99 35.29 -5.93 -11.13
CA VAL A 99 34.84 -4.62 -11.61
C VAL A 99 34.25 -4.82 -13.00
N GLY A 100 32.99 -4.45 -13.18
CA GLY A 100 32.26 -4.71 -14.41
C GLY A 100 32.74 -3.88 -15.60
N ASP A 101 32.62 -4.47 -16.78
CA ASP A 101 32.91 -3.89 -18.10
C ASP A 101 31.90 -4.37 -19.16
N GLU A 102 32.18 -4.17 -20.45
CA GLU A 102 31.27 -4.58 -21.54
C GLU A 102 31.12 -6.09 -21.74
N ASN A 103 31.92 -6.93 -21.07
CA ASN A 103 31.95 -8.38 -21.21
C ASN A 103 31.51 -9.13 -19.95
N ILE A 104 31.76 -8.57 -18.75
CA ILE A 104 31.45 -9.21 -17.47
C ILE A 104 30.98 -8.19 -16.43
N ASP A 105 30.04 -8.57 -15.58
CA ASP A 105 29.69 -7.81 -14.36
C ASP A 105 29.32 -8.74 -13.20
N MET A 106 29.57 -8.27 -11.99
CA MET A 106 29.20 -8.97 -10.77
C MET A 106 27.68 -8.88 -10.54
N ILE A 107 27.10 -9.89 -9.89
CA ILE A 107 25.75 -9.83 -9.32
C ILE A 107 25.79 -9.98 -7.81
N THR A 108 24.91 -9.28 -7.10
CA THR A 108 24.89 -9.25 -5.63
C THR A 108 24.30 -10.51 -5.00
N TYR A 109 23.58 -11.34 -5.76
CA TYR A 109 22.97 -12.56 -5.25
C TYR A 109 23.75 -13.80 -5.70
N ALA A 110 24.52 -14.35 -4.76
CA ALA A 110 25.38 -15.52 -4.99
C ALA A 110 24.61 -16.80 -5.37
N GLY A 111 23.31 -16.87 -5.07
CA GLY A 111 22.47 -18.02 -5.40
C GLY A 111 21.97 -18.04 -6.85
N LEU A 112 22.09 -16.93 -7.60
CA LEU A 112 21.48 -16.83 -8.94
C LEU A 112 21.95 -17.91 -9.93
N PRO A 113 23.25 -18.29 -9.99
CA PRO A 113 23.69 -19.35 -10.91
C PRO A 113 23.02 -20.70 -10.65
N ALA A 114 22.53 -20.96 -9.43
CA ALA A 114 21.80 -22.18 -9.09
C ALA A 114 20.28 -22.07 -9.29
N ASP A 115 19.77 -20.86 -9.49
CA ASP A 115 18.35 -20.58 -9.70
C ASP A 115 18.01 -20.53 -11.21
N VAL A 116 18.97 -20.20 -12.09
CA VAL A 116 18.74 -20.09 -13.55
C VAL A 116 19.19 -21.31 -14.34
N GLU A 117 18.56 -21.50 -15.51
CA GLU A 117 18.89 -22.53 -16.49
C GLU A 117 18.94 -21.96 -17.93
N ASN A 118 19.45 -22.77 -18.87
CA ASN A 118 19.49 -22.41 -20.29
C ASN A 118 18.11 -21.95 -20.78
N GLY A 119 18.06 -20.82 -21.48
CA GLY A 119 16.84 -20.27 -22.04
C GLY A 119 16.10 -19.30 -21.11
N ASN A 120 16.45 -19.23 -19.82
CA ASN A 120 15.89 -18.21 -18.92
C ASN A 120 16.26 -16.79 -19.38
N THR A 121 15.37 -15.84 -19.10
CA THR A 121 15.57 -14.43 -19.39
C THR A 121 16.07 -13.71 -18.12
N ILE A 122 17.10 -12.88 -18.27
CA ILE A 122 17.55 -11.96 -17.24
C ILE A 122 17.36 -10.54 -17.78
N LEU A 123 16.67 -9.72 -16.99
CA LEU A 123 16.38 -8.32 -17.29
C LEU A 123 17.25 -7.43 -16.40
N ILE A 124 17.82 -6.37 -16.95
CA ILE A 124 18.63 -5.40 -16.21
C ILE A 124 18.09 -3.98 -16.43
N ASP A 125 18.11 -3.18 -15.36
CA ASP A 125 17.67 -1.77 -15.34
C ASP A 125 16.20 -1.64 -15.77
N ASP A 126 15.31 -2.25 -14.98
CA ASP A 126 13.85 -2.25 -15.20
C ASP A 126 13.44 -2.81 -16.59
N GLY A 127 14.19 -3.80 -17.09
CA GLY A 127 13.94 -4.45 -18.38
C GLY A 127 14.47 -3.70 -19.60
N LEU A 128 15.25 -2.63 -19.41
CA LEU A 128 15.89 -1.92 -20.53
C LEU A 128 16.88 -2.80 -21.31
N ILE A 129 17.59 -3.69 -20.61
CA ILE A 129 18.51 -4.66 -21.20
C ILE A 129 17.95 -6.06 -20.98
N GLU A 130 17.87 -6.85 -22.05
CA GLU A 130 17.44 -8.26 -22.00
C GLU A 130 18.61 -9.17 -22.33
N LEU A 131 18.86 -10.13 -21.45
CA LEU A 131 19.84 -11.20 -21.60
C LEU A 131 19.12 -12.55 -21.66
N ARG A 132 19.65 -13.47 -22.48
CA ARG A 132 19.22 -14.87 -22.54
C ARG A 132 20.33 -15.76 -22.00
N VAL A 133 20.05 -16.53 -20.95
CA VAL A 133 20.99 -17.47 -20.35
C VAL A 133 21.29 -18.60 -21.34
N GLU A 134 22.58 -18.90 -21.52
CA GLU A 134 23.03 -20.04 -22.32
C GLU A 134 23.53 -21.17 -21.45
N GLU A 135 24.41 -20.88 -20.50
CA GLU A 135 24.93 -21.88 -19.59
C GLU A 135 25.46 -21.25 -18.31
N VAL A 136 25.56 -22.08 -17.28
CA VAL A 136 26.21 -21.74 -16.02
C VAL A 136 27.51 -22.53 -15.94
N VAL A 137 28.62 -21.82 -15.79
CA VAL A 137 29.97 -22.38 -15.76
C VAL A 137 30.54 -22.24 -14.34
N ASP A 138 31.19 -23.30 -13.87
CA ASP A 138 31.87 -23.38 -12.57
C ASP A 138 31.00 -23.00 -11.34
N GLY A 139 29.67 -22.99 -11.51
CA GLY A 139 28.72 -22.61 -10.47
C GLY A 139 28.73 -21.11 -10.12
N THR A 140 29.46 -20.27 -10.85
CA THR A 140 29.57 -18.82 -10.58
C THR A 140 29.20 -17.96 -11.76
N ASP A 141 29.50 -18.39 -12.99
CA ASP A 141 29.43 -17.56 -14.19
C ASP A 141 28.21 -17.95 -15.02
N ILE A 142 27.31 -16.99 -15.25
CA ILE A 142 26.12 -17.13 -16.06
C ILE A 142 26.44 -16.49 -17.42
N ILE A 143 26.72 -17.33 -18.41
CA ILE A 143 27.00 -16.89 -19.77
C ILE A 143 25.68 -16.59 -20.45
N CYS A 144 25.53 -15.36 -20.93
CA CYS A 144 24.32 -14.89 -21.59
C CYS A 144 24.62 -14.36 -22.99
N THR A 145 23.61 -14.41 -23.86
CA THR A 145 23.56 -13.60 -25.09
C THR A 145 22.69 -12.38 -24.85
N VAL A 146 23.17 -11.19 -25.23
CA VAL A 146 22.38 -9.95 -25.18
C VAL A 146 21.32 -9.99 -26.28
N ILE A 147 20.04 -9.95 -25.89
CA ILE A 147 18.89 -9.92 -26.81
C ILE A 147 18.50 -8.48 -27.11
N ASN A 148 18.40 -7.65 -26.08
CA ASN A 148 18.19 -6.21 -26.24
C ASN A 148 19.34 -5.47 -25.54
N GLY A 149 20.11 -4.72 -26.31
CA GLY A 149 21.25 -3.96 -25.83
C GLY A 149 20.85 -2.64 -25.15
N GLY A 150 21.84 -1.95 -24.57
CA GLY A 150 21.60 -0.69 -23.87
C GLY A 150 22.80 -0.19 -23.10
N GLU A 151 22.65 0.96 -22.43
CA GLU A 151 23.65 1.46 -21.50
C GLU A 151 23.48 0.79 -20.12
N LEU A 152 24.44 -0.04 -19.73
CA LEU A 152 24.54 -0.57 -18.38
C LEU A 152 25.25 0.45 -17.48
N GLY A 153 24.66 0.74 -16.32
CA GLY A 153 25.29 1.50 -15.24
C GLY A 153 25.67 0.60 -14.06
N SER A 154 26.30 1.17 -13.03
CA SER A 154 26.57 0.45 -11.78
C SER A 154 25.30 0.20 -10.97
N LYS A 155 25.28 -0.92 -10.23
CA LYS A 155 24.25 -1.24 -9.23
C LYS A 155 22.83 -1.20 -9.77
N LYS A 156 22.64 -1.66 -11.00
CA LYS A 156 21.32 -1.72 -11.65
C LYS A 156 20.54 -2.92 -11.17
N GLY A 157 19.22 -2.78 -11.07
CA GLY A 157 18.33 -3.89 -10.69
C GLY A 157 18.40 -5.02 -11.72
N VAL A 158 18.32 -6.25 -11.23
CA VAL A 158 18.31 -7.47 -12.03
C VAL A 158 17.04 -8.25 -11.69
N ASN A 159 16.28 -8.60 -12.71
CA ASN A 159 15.00 -9.31 -12.61
C ASN A 159 15.08 -10.58 -13.45
N VAL A 160 14.44 -11.65 -12.99
CA VAL A 160 14.54 -12.98 -13.64
C VAL A 160 13.14 -13.59 -13.74
N PRO A 161 12.38 -13.16 -14.77
CA PRO A 161 10.99 -13.59 -14.94
C PRO A 161 10.86 -15.12 -15.02
N ASN A 162 9.79 -15.65 -14.44
CA ASN A 162 9.44 -17.08 -14.44
C ASN A 162 10.45 -18.01 -13.76
N VAL A 163 11.33 -17.47 -12.91
CA VAL A 163 12.28 -18.24 -12.10
C VAL A 163 11.96 -18.04 -10.62
N SER A 164 11.92 -19.12 -9.84
CA SER A 164 11.76 -19.03 -8.39
C SER A 164 13.10 -18.66 -7.75
N ILE A 165 13.20 -17.39 -7.33
CA ILE A 165 14.40 -16.83 -6.72
C ILE A 165 14.41 -17.11 -5.22
N LYS A 166 15.45 -17.82 -4.75
CA LYS A 166 15.58 -18.27 -3.35
C LYS A 166 16.18 -17.21 -2.44
N LEU A 167 15.78 -15.95 -2.62
CA LEU A 167 16.12 -14.87 -1.70
C LEU A 167 15.36 -15.03 -0.37
N PRO A 168 15.91 -14.52 0.76
CA PRO A 168 15.18 -14.49 2.03
C PRO A 168 13.91 -13.63 1.92
N GLY A 169 13.01 -13.75 2.90
CA GLY A 169 11.78 -12.95 2.94
C GLY A 169 12.04 -11.46 3.19
N ILE A 170 13.00 -11.16 4.06
CA ILE A 170 13.51 -9.82 4.35
C ILE A 170 15.04 -9.84 4.47
N THR A 171 15.69 -8.72 4.15
CA THR A 171 17.14 -8.55 4.34
C THR A 171 17.47 -8.11 5.77
N ASP A 172 18.74 -8.16 6.18
CA ASP A 172 19.15 -7.63 7.49
C ASP A 172 18.92 -6.12 7.58
N LYS A 173 19.10 -5.38 6.47
CA LYS A 173 18.72 -3.97 6.40
C LYS A 173 17.21 -3.79 6.62
N ASP A 174 16.36 -4.63 6.03
CA ASP A 174 14.92 -4.52 6.23
C ASP A 174 14.55 -4.78 7.70
N LYS A 175 15.22 -5.70 8.39
CA LYS A 175 15.03 -5.92 9.83
C LYS A 175 15.36 -4.65 10.63
N ASP A 176 16.50 -4.03 10.36
CA ASP A 176 16.92 -2.78 11.00
C ASP A 176 15.93 -1.65 10.71
N ASP A 177 15.46 -1.53 9.47
CA ASP A 177 14.45 -0.55 9.05
C ASP A 177 13.11 -0.79 9.77
N ILE A 178 12.67 -2.04 9.91
CA ILE A 178 11.44 -2.40 10.63
C ILE A 178 11.56 -2.06 12.12
N ILE A 179 12.69 -2.40 12.77
CA ILE A 179 12.94 -2.06 14.18
C ILE A 179 12.91 -0.55 14.38
N PHE A 180 13.58 0.21 13.51
CA PHE A 180 13.47 1.68 13.49
C PHE A 180 12.02 2.14 13.34
N GLY A 181 11.24 1.51 12.45
CA GLY A 181 9.82 1.78 12.26
C GLY A 181 8.98 1.59 13.52
N ILE A 182 9.28 0.56 14.32
CA ILE A 182 8.65 0.30 15.62
C ILE A 182 8.98 1.42 16.60
N GLU A 183 10.26 1.78 16.73
CA GLU A 183 10.74 2.81 17.67
C GLU A 183 10.15 4.19 17.38
N GLN A 184 10.05 4.58 16.10
CA GLN A 184 9.44 5.84 15.68
C GLN A 184 7.91 5.84 15.81
N GLY A 185 7.28 4.67 15.78
CA GLY A 185 5.83 4.51 15.84
C GLY A 185 5.16 4.72 14.48
N PHE A 186 5.71 4.11 13.42
CA PHE A 186 5.06 4.03 12.11
C PHE A 186 3.72 3.30 12.19
N ASP A 187 2.77 3.69 11.33
CA ASP A 187 1.41 3.13 11.36
C ASP A 187 1.24 1.91 10.46
N PHE A 188 2.10 1.73 9.46
CA PHE A 188 2.09 0.63 8.50
C PHE A 188 3.51 0.27 8.04
N ILE A 189 3.69 -0.99 7.66
CA ILE A 189 4.87 -1.46 6.93
C ILE A 189 4.41 -2.01 5.57
N ALA A 190 5.03 -1.59 4.47
CA ALA A 190 4.91 -2.21 3.17
C ALA A 190 6.15 -3.09 2.91
N ALA A 191 5.91 -4.38 2.71
CA ALA A 191 6.92 -5.40 2.49
C ALA A 191 7.14 -5.59 0.98
N SER A 192 8.35 -5.29 0.50
CA SER A 192 8.74 -5.41 -0.91
C SER A 192 9.05 -6.87 -1.29
N PHE A 193 8.90 -7.20 -2.57
CA PHE A 193 9.18 -8.51 -3.17
C PHE A 193 8.55 -9.70 -2.43
N VAL A 194 7.29 -9.56 -1.98
CA VAL A 194 6.60 -10.64 -1.27
C VAL A 194 6.17 -11.73 -2.26
N ARG A 195 6.70 -12.93 -2.03
CA ARG A 195 6.50 -14.09 -2.91
C ARG A 195 5.54 -15.14 -2.34
N ASN A 196 5.44 -15.22 -1.01
CA ASN A 196 4.65 -16.24 -0.32
C ASN A 196 4.24 -15.76 1.09
N ALA A 197 3.42 -16.56 1.77
CA ALA A 197 2.94 -16.23 3.11
C ALA A 197 4.06 -16.13 4.16
N ALA A 198 5.17 -16.87 3.99
CA ALA A 198 6.26 -16.91 4.95
C ALA A 198 6.98 -15.56 5.08
N CYS A 199 7.18 -14.82 3.97
CA CYS A 199 7.77 -13.48 4.01
C CYS A 199 7.00 -12.54 4.97
N ILE A 200 5.67 -12.60 4.94
CA ILE A 200 4.82 -11.78 5.82
C ILE A 200 4.87 -12.26 7.27
N GLN A 201 4.90 -13.58 7.48
CA GLN A 201 4.98 -14.16 8.82
C GLN A 201 6.30 -13.83 9.49
N GLU A 202 7.41 -13.80 8.75
CA GLU A 202 8.73 -13.40 9.24
C GLU A 202 8.70 -11.95 9.80
N ILE A 203 8.12 -11.01 9.05
CA ILE A 203 7.95 -9.62 9.51
C ILE A 203 7.04 -9.54 10.74
N LYS A 204 5.93 -10.28 10.75
CA LYS A 204 5.00 -10.29 11.89
C LYS A 204 5.65 -10.85 13.15
N GLN A 205 6.46 -11.89 13.02
CA GLN A 205 7.21 -12.44 14.13
C GLN A 205 8.20 -11.41 14.68
N LEU A 206 8.96 -10.74 13.81
CA LEU A 206 9.88 -9.67 14.22
C LEU A 206 9.15 -8.55 14.99
N LEU A 207 7.97 -8.14 14.51
CA LEU A 207 7.13 -7.15 15.18
C LEU A 207 6.72 -7.61 16.58
N TRP A 208 6.23 -8.86 16.72
CA TRP A 208 5.78 -9.39 18.01
C TRP A 208 6.92 -9.57 19.01
N GLU A 209 8.11 -9.97 18.55
CA GLU A 209 9.33 -10.04 19.38
C GLU A 209 9.72 -8.69 19.97
N HIS A 210 9.37 -7.59 19.28
CA HIS A 210 9.59 -6.21 19.71
C HIS A 210 8.32 -5.55 20.30
N GLY A 211 7.30 -6.36 20.66
CA GLY A 211 6.08 -5.86 21.31
C GLY A 211 5.18 -4.99 20.43
N SER A 212 5.29 -5.13 19.11
CA SER A 212 4.56 -4.36 18.11
C SER A 212 3.58 -5.23 17.31
N ASP A 213 2.54 -4.62 16.76
CA ASP A 213 1.53 -5.26 15.87
C ASP A 213 1.19 -4.30 14.72
N ILE A 214 2.21 -3.64 14.16
CA ILE A 214 2.05 -2.76 13.01
C ILE A 214 1.48 -3.57 11.82
N PRO A 215 0.38 -3.13 11.18
CA PRO A 215 -0.17 -3.83 10.03
C PRO A 215 0.83 -3.91 8.87
N VAL A 216 0.98 -5.11 8.30
CA VAL A 216 1.91 -5.38 7.18
C VAL A 216 1.14 -5.47 5.87
N ILE A 217 1.53 -4.64 4.89
CA ILE A 217 1.00 -4.58 3.54
C ILE A 217 1.96 -5.34 2.61
N ALA A 218 1.50 -6.40 1.96
CA ALA A 218 2.33 -7.15 1.02
C ALA A 218 2.36 -6.44 -0.34
N LYS A 219 3.55 -6.14 -0.88
CA LYS A 219 3.70 -5.66 -2.26
C LYS A 219 3.82 -6.86 -3.19
N ILE A 220 2.87 -6.98 -4.12
CA ILE A 220 2.88 -8.02 -5.15
C ILE A 220 3.53 -7.44 -6.39
N GLU A 221 4.66 -8.03 -6.76
CA GLU A 221 5.62 -7.46 -7.73
C GLU A 221 6.10 -8.49 -8.75
N ASN A 222 5.81 -9.79 -8.58
CA ASN A 222 6.29 -10.84 -9.48
C ASN A 222 5.27 -11.97 -9.65
N ALA A 223 5.58 -12.89 -10.56
CA ALA A 223 4.73 -14.05 -10.87
C ALA A 223 4.47 -14.94 -9.65
N GLU A 224 5.49 -15.25 -8.84
CA GLU A 224 5.34 -16.11 -7.66
C GLU A 224 4.37 -15.51 -6.62
N GLY A 225 4.44 -14.19 -6.38
CA GLY A 225 3.50 -13.49 -5.51
C GLY A 225 2.06 -13.49 -6.05
N ILE A 226 1.89 -13.50 -7.36
CA ILE A 226 0.58 -13.64 -8.02
C ILE A 226 0.03 -15.06 -7.85
N GLU A 227 0.86 -16.09 -8.06
CA GLU A 227 0.49 -17.50 -7.88
C GLU A 227 0.08 -17.80 -6.43
N ASN A 228 0.83 -17.26 -5.47
CA ASN A 228 0.60 -17.42 -4.03
C ASN A 228 -0.34 -16.36 -3.43
N LEU A 229 -1.04 -15.58 -4.26
CA LEU A 229 -1.82 -14.43 -3.81
C LEU A 229 -2.83 -14.77 -2.70
N ASP A 230 -3.51 -15.91 -2.80
CA ASP A 230 -4.55 -16.30 -1.85
C ASP A 230 -3.99 -16.65 -0.46
N GLU A 231 -2.78 -17.19 -0.37
CA GLU A 231 -2.12 -17.44 0.92
C GLU A 231 -1.52 -16.18 1.53
N ILE A 232 -0.96 -15.29 0.70
CA ILE A 232 -0.44 -13.99 1.13
C ILE A 232 -1.58 -13.15 1.71
N ILE A 233 -2.73 -13.07 1.03
CA ILE A 233 -3.91 -12.32 1.49
C ILE A 233 -4.41 -12.81 2.87
N LYS A 234 -4.28 -14.10 3.18
CA LYS A 234 -4.72 -14.64 4.48
C LYS A 234 -3.90 -14.05 5.63
N VAL A 235 -2.58 -13.93 5.45
CA VAL A 235 -1.65 -13.52 6.51
C VAL A 235 -1.35 -12.03 6.52
N ALA A 236 -1.38 -11.35 5.38
CA ALA A 236 -1.14 -9.91 5.25
C ALA A 236 -2.32 -9.08 5.77
N ASP A 237 -2.07 -7.85 6.21
CA ASP A 237 -3.12 -6.93 6.68
C ASP A 237 -3.74 -6.10 5.55
N GLY A 238 -3.04 -6.00 4.42
CA GLY A 238 -3.49 -5.44 3.15
C GLY A 238 -2.51 -5.80 2.03
N ILE A 239 -2.84 -5.41 0.79
CA ILE A 239 -2.01 -5.68 -0.39
C ILE A 239 -1.72 -4.37 -1.13
N MET A 240 -0.53 -4.25 -1.72
CA MET A 240 -0.17 -3.20 -2.65
C MET A 240 0.10 -3.81 -4.02
N VAL A 241 -0.60 -3.33 -5.05
CA VAL A 241 -0.35 -3.68 -6.46
C VAL A 241 0.74 -2.75 -6.97
N ALA A 242 1.98 -3.22 -7.00
CA ALA A 242 3.16 -2.45 -7.41
C ALA A 242 3.45 -2.68 -8.90
N ARG A 243 2.76 -1.90 -9.74
CA ARG A 243 2.63 -2.13 -11.19
C ARG A 243 3.93 -1.89 -11.98
N GLY A 244 4.78 -1.00 -11.50
CA GLY A 244 6.10 -0.72 -12.08
C GLY A 244 6.96 -1.97 -12.01
N ASP A 245 7.23 -2.47 -10.80
CA ASP A 245 8.01 -3.68 -10.58
C ASP A 245 7.35 -4.91 -11.21
N MET A 246 6.02 -5.04 -11.06
CA MET A 246 5.24 -6.11 -11.71
C MET A 246 5.37 -6.11 -13.23
N GLY A 247 5.34 -4.95 -13.87
CA GLY A 247 5.47 -4.84 -15.33
C GLY A 247 6.87 -5.16 -15.86
N VAL A 248 7.86 -5.29 -14.99
CA VAL A 248 9.20 -5.82 -15.34
C VAL A 248 9.22 -7.35 -15.24
N GLU A 249 8.58 -7.91 -14.20
CA GLU A 249 8.62 -9.34 -13.89
C GLU A 249 7.60 -10.18 -14.68
N ILE A 250 6.51 -9.57 -15.16
CA ILE A 250 5.47 -10.24 -15.97
C ILE A 250 5.16 -9.41 -17.23
N PRO A 251 4.58 -10.02 -18.28
CA PRO A 251 4.17 -9.28 -19.47
C PRO A 251 3.29 -8.06 -19.12
N ALA A 252 3.64 -6.89 -19.66
CA ALA A 252 2.98 -5.64 -19.33
C ALA A 252 1.49 -5.64 -19.68
N GLU A 253 1.09 -6.38 -20.72
CA GLU A 253 -0.30 -6.60 -21.13
C GLU A 253 -1.13 -7.39 -20.11
N ASP A 254 -0.51 -8.18 -19.24
CA ASP A 254 -1.19 -8.95 -18.20
C ASP A 254 -1.39 -8.17 -16.89
N VAL A 255 -0.58 -7.12 -16.65
CA VAL A 255 -0.66 -6.29 -15.43
C VAL A 255 -2.07 -5.75 -15.16
N PRO A 256 -2.83 -5.21 -16.15
CA PRO A 256 -4.19 -4.75 -15.90
C PRO A 256 -5.15 -5.86 -15.47
N HIS A 257 -4.93 -7.11 -15.90
CA HIS A 257 -5.72 -8.27 -15.48
C HIS A 257 -5.45 -8.58 -14.00
N TYR A 258 -4.18 -8.72 -13.63
CA TYR A 258 -3.81 -9.06 -12.25
C TYR A 258 -4.14 -7.95 -11.25
N GLN A 259 -4.05 -6.68 -11.64
CA GLN A 259 -4.55 -5.57 -10.81
C GLN A 259 -6.01 -5.80 -10.41
N LYS A 260 -6.88 -6.11 -11.39
CA LYS A 260 -8.31 -6.34 -11.15
C LYS A 260 -8.53 -7.56 -10.26
N GLU A 261 -7.80 -8.64 -10.50
CA GLU A 261 -7.90 -9.85 -9.72
C GLU A 261 -7.49 -9.62 -8.26
N ILE A 262 -6.34 -8.99 -8.02
CA ILE A 262 -5.83 -8.67 -6.69
C ILE A 262 -6.83 -7.79 -5.93
N ILE A 263 -7.30 -6.70 -6.54
CA ILE A 263 -8.27 -5.79 -5.91
C ILE A 263 -9.56 -6.55 -5.56
N LYS A 264 -10.07 -7.38 -6.48
CA LYS A 264 -11.28 -8.19 -6.25
C LYS A 264 -11.10 -9.16 -5.08
N LYS A 265 -9.99 -9.89 -5.02
CA LYS A 265 -9.70 -10.85 -3.93
C LYS A 265 -9.51 -10.15 -2.59
N CYS A 266 -8.84 -9.00 -2.56
CA CYS A 266 -8.69 -8.19 -1.34
C CYS A 266 -10.03 -7.68 -0.83
N ASN A 267 -10.87 -7.16 -1.73
CA ASN A 267 -12.22 -6.72 -1.37
C ASN A 267 -13.06 -7.88 -0.83
N ALA A 268 -13.04 -9.05 -1.49
CA ALA A 268 -13.75 -10.25 -1.05
C ALA A 268 -13.31 -10.76 0.34
N THR A 269 -12.08 -10.45 0.79
CA THR A 269 -11.54 -10.85 2.10
C THR A 269 -11.49 -9.72 3.13
N TYR A 270 -12.06 -8.55 2.81
CA TYR A 270 -12.06 -7.35 3.65
C TYR A 270 -10.66 -6.76 3.93
N LYS A 271 -9.66 -7.07 3.10
CA LYS A 271 -8.29 -6.56 3.21
C LYS A 271 -8.13 -5.28 2.40
N PRO A 272 -7.61 -4.17 2.96
CA PRO A 272 -7.28 -2.96 2.21
C PRO A 272 -6.35 -3.27 1.03
N VAL A 273 -6.55 -2.58 -0.08
CA VAL A 273 -5.70 -2.68 -1.27
C VAL A 273 -5.29 -1.30 -1.76
N ILE A 274 -4.00 -1.19 -2.09
CA ILE A 274 -3.36 0.02 -2.61
C ILE A 274 -2.99 -0.23 -4.07
N THR A 275 -3.34 0.69 -4.97
CA THR A 275 -2.81 0.70 -6.34
C THR A 275 -1.66 1.69 -6.41
N ALA A 276 -0.48 1.21 -6.79
CA ALA A 276 0.78 1.93 -6.68
C ALA A 276 1.55 1.99 -7.99
N THR A 277 2.47 2.97 -8.07
CA THR A 277 3.41 3.27 -9.18
C THR A 277 2.72 3.66 -10.48
N GLN A 278 3.38 4.41 -11.36
CA GLN A 278 2.90 4.79 -12.70
C GLN A 278 1.47 5.41 -12.72
N MET A 279 1.06 6.11 -11.66
CA MET A 279 -0.29 6.69 -11.60
C MET A 279 -0.34 8.02 -12.37
N LEU A 280 0.49 9.00 -11.98
CA LEU A 280 0.58 10.31 -12.61
C LEU A 280 2.05 10.67 -12.93
N ASP A 281 2.87 9.69 -13.34
CA ASP A 281 4.32 9.80 -13.48
C ASP A 281 4.79 11.02 -14.28
N SER A 282 4.08 11.36 -15.36
CA SER A 282 4.40 12.52 -16.19
C SER A 282 4.38 13.83 -15.40
N MET A 283 3.67 13.88 -14.25
CA MET A 283 3.63 15.03 -13.35
C MET A 283 4.89 15.24 -12.51
N ILE A 284 5.83 14.28 -12.52
CA ILE A 284 7.21 14.53 -12.07
C ILE A 284 7.81 15.70 -12.85
N ARG A 285 7.51 15.79 -14.15
CA ARG A 285 8.09 16.77 -15.07
C ARG A 285 7.10 17.85 -15.52
N ASN A 286 5.80 17.56 -15.52
CA ASN A 286 4.77 18.39 -16.13
C ASN A 286 3.68 18.83 -15.13
N PRO A 287 3.06 20.01 -15.30
CA PRO A 287 2.02 20.49 -14.39
C PRO A 287 0.65 19.81 -14.59
N ARG A 288 0.52 18.93 -15.60
CA ARG A 288 -0.71 18.18 -15.91
C ARG A 288 -0.36 16.78 -16.39
N PRO A 289 -1.18 15.77 -16.05
CA PRO A 289 -0.96 14.42 -16.54
C PRO A 289 -1.46 14.25 -17.96
N THR A 290 -1.09 13.13 -18.56
CA THR A 290 -1.68 12.65 -19.80
C THR A 290 -3.11 12.15 -19.59
N ARG A 291 -3.87 12.00 -20.68
CA ARG A 291 -5.22 11.40 -20.61
C ARG A 291 -5.18 9.91 -20.26
N ALA A 292 -4.09 9.22 -20.61
CA ALA A 292 -3.89 7.82 -20.28
C ALA A 292 -3.76 7.63 -18.76
N GLU A 293 -2.91 8.42 -18.10
CA GLU A 293 -2.75 8.43 -16.64
C GLU A 293 -4.05 8.76 -15.90
N VAL A 294 -4.83 9.74 -16.39
CA VAL A 294 -6.15 10.04 -15.82
C VAL A 294 -7.09 8.84 -15.92
N THR A 295 -7.07 8.14 -17.06
CA THR A 295 -7.91 6.95 -17.30
C THR A 295 -7.47 5.80 -16.41
N ASP A 296 -6.16 5.64 -16.21
CA ASP A 296 -5.56 4.62 -15.37
C ASP A 296 -5.94 4.78 -13.88
N VAL A 297 -5.78 5.99 -13.33
CA VAL A 297 -6.24 6.33 -11.97
C VAL A 297 -7.73 6.06 -11.81
N ALA A 298 -8.55 6.47 -12.79
CA ALA A 298 -9.99 6.23 -12.75
C ALA A 298 -10.32 4.74 -12.77
N ASN A 299 -9.62 3.94 -13.58
CA ASN A 299 -9.81 2.49 -13.64
C ASN A 299 -9.42 1.79 -12.35
N ALA A 300 -8.36 2.19 -11.66
CA ALA A 300 -8.02 1.65 -10.34
C ALA A 300 -9.17 1.85 -9.33
N ILE A 301 -9.83 3.00 -9.38
CA ILE A 301 -11.00 3.31 -8.54
C ILE A 301 -12.23 2.50 -9.01
N TYR A 302 -12.45 2.37 -10.32
CA TYR A 302 -13.49 1.48 -10.84
C TYR A 302 -13.25 0.02 -10.47
N ASP A 303 -12.01 -0.43 -10.36
CA ASP A 303 -11.70 -1.79 -9.90
C ASP A 303 -12.01 -1.98 -8.41
N GLY A 304 -12.11 -0.87 -7.66
CA GLY A 304 -12.52 -0.86 -6.26
C GLY A 304 -11.36 -0.74 -5.28
N THR A 305 -10.24 -0.15 -5.71
CA THR A 305 -9.10 0.13 -4.83
C THR A 305 -9.52 0.96 -3.61
N ASP A 306 -8.86 0.79 -2.47
CA ASP A 306 -9.11 1.66 -1.31
C ASP A 306 -8.23 2.90 -1.35
N VAL A 307 -7.03 2.75 -1.90
CA VAL A 307 -5.98 3.74 -1.84
C VAL A 307 -5.25 3.83 -3.18
N VAL A 308 -4.95 5.04 -3.62
CA VAL A 308 -4.04 5.31 -4.74
C VAL A 308 -2.78 5.99 -4.23
N MET A 309 -1.63 5.73 -4.86
CA MET A 309 -0.32 6.19 -4.35
C MET A 309 0.44 7.02 -5.37
N LEU A 310 0.94 8.18 -4.92
CA LEU A 310 1.94 9.00 -5.62
C LEU A 310 3.34 8.62 -5.14
N SER A 311 4.25 8.39 -6.08
CA SER A 311 5.62 7.95 -5.88
C SER A 311 6.58 9.12 -6.10
N GLY A 312 7.29 9.16 -7.25
CA GLY A 312 8.19 10.25 -7.60
C GLY A 312 7.47 11.59 -7.72
N GLU A 313 6.18 11.58 -8.09
CA GLU A 313 5.37 12.78 -8.29
C GLU A 313 5.41 13.72 -7.08
N THR A 314 5.34 13.17 -5.86
CA THR A 314 5.42 13.94 -4.62
C THR A 314 6.82 13.98 -4.02
N ALA A 315 7.60 12.91 -4.18
CA ALA A 315 8.91 12.78 -3.53
C ALA A 315 9.96 13.73 -4.12
N ASN A 316 10.06 13.78 -5.46
CA ASN A 316 11.10 14.54 -6.19
C ASN A 316 10.58 15.24 -7.47
N GLY A 317 9.27 15.22 -7.72
CA GLY A 317 8.64 15.87 -8.88
C GLY A 317 8.59 17.39 -8.80
N LYS A 318 8.48 18.07 -9.95
CA LYS A 318 8.37 19.55 -10.01
C LYS A 318 7.03 20.09 -9.49
N TYR A 319 5.99 19.25 -9.43
CA TYR A 319 4.61 19.65 -9.17
C TYR A 319 3.92 18.76 -8.12
N PRO A 320 4.49 18.62 -6.90
CA PRO A 320 4.00 17.67 -5.90
C PRO A 320 2.58 17.99 -5.41
N LEU A 321 2.26 19.27 -5.20
CA LEU A 321 0.94 19.69 -4.74
C LEU A 321 -0.11 19.54 -5.84
N GLU A 322 0.23 19.88 -7.07
CA GLU A 322 -0.65 19.74 -8.23
C GLU A 322 -0.94 18.26 -8.54
N ALA A 323 0.05 17.38 -8.40
CA ALA A 323 -0.13 15.94 -8.56
C ALA A 323 -1.15 15.40 -7.55
N LEU A 324 -1.02 15.77 -6.26
CA LEU A 324 -2.00 15.41 -5.25
C LEU A 324 -3.40 15.97 -5.56
N LYS A 325 -3.50 17.26 -5.88
CA LYS A 325 -4.79 17.90 -6.21
C LYS A 325 -5.44 17.23 -7.42
N MET A 326 -4.65 16.83 -8.41
CA MET A 326 -5.13 16.11 -9.59
C MET A 326 -5.62 14.71 -9.21
N MET A 327 -4.85 13.95 -8.43
CA MET A 327 -5.26 12.64 -7.92
C MET A 327 -6.60 12.71 -7.16
N ALA A 328 -6.73 13.67 -6.25
CA ALA A 328 -7.96 13.91 -5.50
C ALA A 328 -9.14 14.28 -6.43
N LYS A 329 -8.91 15.15 -7.42
CA LYS A 329 -9.94 15.55 -8.39
C LYS A 329 -10.43 14.37 -9.24
N ILE A 330 -9.52 13.50 -9.69
CA ILE A 330 -9.89 12.30 -10.45
C ILE A 330 -10.70 11.38 -9.55
N ALA A 331 -10.28 11.18 -8.30
CA ALA A 331 -11.01 10.34 -7.35
C ALA A 331 -12.45 10.83 -7.12
N GLU A 332 -12.62 12.11 -6.77
CA GLU A 332 -13.94 12.69 -6.52
C GLU A 332 -14.85 12.69 -7.76
N ARG A 333 -14.29 12.84 -8.96
CA ARG A 333 -15.07 12.77 -10.19
C ARG A 333 -15.50 11.34 -10.48
N THR A 334 -14.59 10.38 -10.37
CA THR A 334 -14.82 8.96 -10.69
C THR A 334 -15.83 8.34 -9.74
N GLU A 335 -15.75 8.66 -8.44
CA GLU A 335 -16.65 8.15 -7.41
C GLU A 335 -18.11 8.53 -7.62
N LYS A 336 -18.40 9.65 -8.31
CA LYS A 336 -19.78 10.05 -8.63
C LYS A 336 -20.48 9.10 -9.61
N ASP A 337 -19.70 8.39 -10.42
CA ASP A 337 -20.21 7.44 -11.42
C ASP A 337 -20.32 6.02 -10.83
N ILE A 338 -19.79 5.80 -9.62
CA ILE A 338 -19.92 4.54 -8.89
C ILE A 338 -21.23 4.57 -8.10
N LYS A 339 -22.26 3.89 -8.62
CA LYS A 339 -23.55 3.71 -7.96
C LYS A 339 -23.81 2.24 -7.64
N ASP A 340 -24.58 1.99 -6.59
CA ASP A 340 -25.20 0.70 -6.24
C ASP A 340 -24.25 -0.51 -6.02
N ARG A 341 -22.94 -0.28 -5.91
CA ARG A 341 -21.93 -1.34 -5.68
C ARG A 341 -22.15 -2.14 -4.40
N ALA A 342 -22.71 -1.51 -3.37
CA ALA A 342 -22.94 -2.16 -2.08
C ALA A 342 -23.82 -3.42 -2.23
N SER A 343 -24.82 -3.37 -3.11
CA SER A 343 -25.73 -4.49 -3.35
C SER A 343 -25.01 -5.72 -3.94
N ASP A 344 -24.11 -5.51 -4.90
CA ASP A 344 -23.33 -6.59 -5.52
C ASP A 344 -22.25 -7.13 -4.59
N ILE A 345 -21.61 -6.24 -3.83
CA ILE A 345 -20.60 -6.62 -2.84
C ILE A 345 -21.24 -7.45 -1.71
N SER A 346 -22.44 -7.07 -1.24
CA SER A 346 -23.14 -7.78 -0.15
C SER A 346 -23.36 -9.27 -0.43
N LYS A 347 -23.61 -9.65 -1.70
CA LYS A 347 -23.80 -11.04 -2.13
C LYS A 347 -22.56 -11.91 -1.88
N VAL A 348 -21.36 -11.33 -1.96
CA VAL A 348 -20.07 -12.01 -1.75
C VAL A 348 -19.76 -12.22 -0.26
N HIS A 349 -20.37 -11.42 0.61
CA HIS A 349 -19.92 -11.22 1.99
C HIS A 349 -20.89 -11.72 3.07
N SER A 350 -22.17 -11.92 2.75
CA SER A 350 -23.25 -12.19 3.72
C SER A 350 -23.11 -13.45 4.58
N LYS A 351 -22.22 -14.40 4.24
CA LYS A 351 -22.13 -15.72 4.89
C LYS A 351 -20.89 -15.97 5.76
N ARG A 352 -20.07 -14.95 6.05
CA ARG A 352 -18.73 -15.17 6.65
C ARG A 352 -18.67 -15.09 8.18
N SER A 353 -19.43 -14.19 8.82
CA SER A 353 -19.40 -14.00 10.28
C SER A 353 -20.59 -13.17 10.79
N ILE A 354 -20.82 -13.14 12.10
CA ILE A 354 -21.80 -12.24 12.75
C ILE A 354 -21.53 -10.78 12.34
N SER A 355 -20.28 -10.34 12.40
CA SER A 355 -19.90 -8.97 12.04
C SER A 355 -20.15 -8.66 10.58
N SER A 356 -19.86 -9.61 9.70
CA SER A 356 -20.19 -9.49 8.28
C SER A 356 -21.69 -9.33 8.07
N ALA A 357 -22.52 -10.12 8.76
CA ALA A 357 -23.97 -10.03 8.64
C ALA A 357 -24.50 -8.68 9.13
N VAL A 358 -24.04 -8.21 10.29
CA VAL A 358 -24.44 -6.92 10.87
C VAL A 358 -24.00 -5.74 10.01
N CYS A 359 -22.75 -5.73 9.52
CA CYS A 359 -22.27 -4.67 8.63
C CYS A 359 -23.04 -4.67 7.29
N ASN A 360 -23.37 -5.84 6.73
CA ASN A 360 -24.21 -5.91 5.53
C ASN A 360 -25.60 -5.33 5.76
N ALA A 361 -26.26 -5.73 6.85
CA ALA A 361 -27.57 -5.18 7.22
C ALA A 361 -27.50 -3.67 7.50
N THR A 362 -26.42 -3.19 8.12
CA THR A 362 -26.14 -1.77 8.35
C THR A 362 -26.11 -1.00 7.04
N VAL A 363 -25.32 -1.46 6.07
CA VAL A 363 -25.18 -0.79 4.77
C VAL A 363 -26.48 -0.83 3.97
N GLN A 364 -27.15 -1.98 3.93
CA GLN A 364 -28.45 -2.10 3.26
C GLN A 364 -29.50 -1.16 3.87
N THR A 365 -29.52 -1.06 5.20
CA THR A 365 -30.44 -0.15 5.91
C THR A 365 -30.09 1.31 5.63
N ALA A 366 -28.80 1.65 5.59
CA ALA A 366 -28.35 2.99 5.24
C ALA A 366 -28.79 3.39 3.83
N ASP A 367 -28.64 2.50 2.85
CA ASP A 367 -29.10 2.75 1.47
C ASP A 367 -30.63 2.86 1.40
N ASN A 368 -31.38 1.97 2.05
CA ASN A 368 -32.85 1.99 2.05
C ASN A 368 -33.44 3.25 2.69
N LEU A 369 -32.80 3.78 3.73
CA LEU A 369 -33.25 4.97 4.44
C LEU A 369 -32.62 6.26 3.89
N ASN A 370 -31.79 6.18 2.84
CA ASN A 370 -30.95 7.28 2.38
C ASN A 370 -30.20 7.97 3.53
N ALA A 371 -29.67 7.15 4.46
CA ALA A 371 -28.98 7.64 5.64
C ALA A 371 -27.79 8.51 5.24
N LYS A 372 -27.62 9.63 5.96
CA LYS A 372 -26.51 10.55 5.77
C LYS A 372 -25.16 9.86 6.01
N ALA A 373 -25.08 9.12 7.11
CA ALA A 373 -23.85 8.51 7.59
C ALA A 373 -24.07 7.16 8.29
N ILE A 374 -23.01 6.36 8.29
CA ILE A 374 -22.84 5.18 9.12
C ILE A 374 -21.75 5.48 10.15
N VAL A 375 -22.15 5.57 11.42
CA VAL A 375 -21.25 5.84 12.54
C VAL A 375 -20.73 4.51 13.11
N CYS A 376 -19.41 4.35 13.11
CA CYS A 376 -18.72 3.12 13.50
C CYS A 376 -17.81 3.35 14.72
N PRO A 377 -18.34 3.33 15.97
CA PRO A 377 -17.51 3.30 17.16
C PRO A 377 -16.62 2.05 17.17
N THR A 378 -15.32 2.23 17.36
CA THR A 378 -14.33 1.15 17.23
C THR A 378 -13.07 1.39 18.04
N ILE A 379 -12.56 0.32 18.66
CA ILE A 379 -11.29 0.34 19.40
C ILE A 379 -10.09 -0.13 18.58
N SER A 380 -10.32 -0.84 17.47
CA SER A 380 -9.27 -1.44 16.63
C SER A 380 -9.34 -1.01 15.17
N GLY A 381 -10.40 -0.31 14.78
CA GLY A 381 -10.74 0.01 13.39
C GLY A 381 -11.53 -1.08 12.67
N PHE A 382 -11.75 -2.25 13.30
CA PHE A 382 -12.36 -3.43 12.64
C PHE A 382 -13.75 -3.16 12.05
N THR A 383 -14.68 -2.59 12.82
CA THR A 383 -16.03 -2.26 12.34
C THR A 383 -15.98 -1.31 11.14
N ALA A 384 -15.19 -0.23 11.25
CA ALA A 384 -15.04 0.74 10.17
C ALA A 384 -14.47 0.11 8.89
N ARG A 385 -13.51 -0.82 9.02
CA ARG A 385 -12.95 -1.58 7.90
C ARG A 385 -14.00 -2.46 7.22
N LEU A 386 -14.78 -3.21 7.99
CA LEU A 386 -15.83 -4.07 7.41
C LEU A 386 -16.89 -3.24 6.67
N THR A 387 -17.37 -2.15 7.28
CA THR A 387 -18.30 -1.22 6.65
C THR A 387 -17.71 -0.60 5.38
N SER A 388 -16.46 -0.15 5.44
CA SER A 388 -15.71 0.42 4.31
C SER A 388 -15.67 -0.50 3.10
N LYS A 389 -15.46 -1.80 3.33
CA LYS A 389 -15.33 -2.80 2.28
C LYS A 389 -16.62 -3.12 1.55
N LEU A 390 -17.76 -2.81 2.15
CA LEU A 390 -19.06 -2.86 1.49
C LEU A 390 -19.33 -1.64 0.58
N LYS A 391 -18.42 -0.66 0.60
CA LYS A 391 -18.44 0.56 -0.23
C LYS A 391 -19.81 1.28 -0.23
N PRO A 392 -20.40 1.59 0.94
CA PRO A 392 -21.71 2.22 1.04
C PRO A 392 -21.76 3.61 0.40
N ASN A 393 -22.96 4.06 0.01
CA ASN A 393 -23.19 5.42 -0.46
C ASN A 393 -23.07 6.44 0.68
N ALA A 394 -23.63 6.12 1.85
CA ALA A 394 -23.52 6.92 3.07
C ALA A 394 -22.07 7.19 3.47
N GLU A 395 -21.82 8.33 4.14
CA GLU A 395 -20.50 8.61 4.72
C GLU A 395 -20.18 7.62 5.84
N ILE A 396 -18.91 7.23 6.00
CA ILE A 396 -18.51 6.35 7.11
C ILE A 396 -17.73 7.19 8.11
N ILE A 397 -18.19 7.26 9.35
CA ILE A 397 -17.53 7.98 10.43
C ILE A 397 -16.95 6.94 11.39
N GLY A 398 -15.62 6.81 11.42
CA GLY A 398 -14.91 5.88 12.28
C GLY A 398 -14.53 6.53 13.60
N CYS A 399 -15.25 6.24 14.68
CA CYS A 399 -15.06 6.90 15.97
C CYS A 399 -14.15 6.06 16.89
N SER A 400 -13.04 6.62 17.36
CA SER A 400 -12.13 5.91 18.27
C SER A 400 -11.49 6.85 19.30
N PRO A 401 -11.23 6.37 20.54
CA PRO A 401 -10.47 7.13 21.51
C PRO A 401 -8.95 7.06 21.31
N TYR A 402 -8.44 6.26 20.37
CA TYR A 402 -7.00 6.01 20.22
C TYR A 402 -6.44 6.60 18.91
N ASP A 403 -5.41 7.43 18.99
CA ASP A 403 -4.87 8.15 17.81
C ASP A 403 -4.23 7.22 16.79
N ASN A 404 -3.59 6.13 17.24
CA ASN A 404 -3.07 5.09 16.35
C ASN A 404 -4.19 4.42 15.54
N VAL A 405 -5.38 4.25 16.12
CA VAL A 405 -6.54 3.67 15.43
C VAL A 405 -7.12 4.66 14.42
N LEU A 406 -7.15 5.96 14.75
CA LEU A 406 -7.54 7.00 13.80
C LEU A 406 -6.63 7.02 12.58
N ARG A 407 -5.30 6.90 12.78
CA ARG A 407 -4.32 6.79 11.70
C ARG A 407 -4.45 5.48 10.93
N LYS A 408 -4.65 4.35 11.62
CA LYS A 408 -4.93 3.06 10.99
C LYS A 408 -6.16 3.11 10.06
N MET A 409 -7.17 3.91 10.39
CA MET A 409 -8.36 4.09 9.54
C MET A 409 -8.10 4.90 8.26
N GLN A 410 -6.93 5.55 8.12
CA GLN A 410 -6.60 6.28 6.89
C GLN A 410 -6.36 5.40 5.66
N ILE A 411 -6.20 4.09 5.84
CA ILE A 411 -6.11 3.15 4.72
C ILE A 411 -7.51 2.62 4.30
N TYR A 412 -8.56 2.92 5.07
CA TYR A 412 -9.90 2.40 4.80
C TYR A 412 -10.68 3.36 3.89
N TRP A 413 -11.16 2.84 2.77
CA TRP A 413 -11.96 3.59 1.80
C TRP A 413 -13.18 4.24 2.46
N GLY A 414 -13.41 5.53 2.20
CA GLY A 414 -14.59 6.27 2.63
C GLY A 414 -14.68 6.57 4.14
N VAL A 415 -13.74 6.10 4.96
CA VAL A 415 -13.77 6.30 6.41
C VAL A 415 -13.19 7.67 6.77
N ARG A 416 -13.97 8.46 7.51
CA ARG A 416 -13.54 9.68 8.20
C ARG A 416 -13.27 9.34 9.66
N PRO A 417 -12.00 9.24 10.08
CA PRO A 417 -11.66 8.99 11.48
C PRO A 417 -12.02 10.20 12.34
N LEU A 418 -12.63 9.96 13.50
CA LEU A 418 -13.01 11.00 14.46
C LEU A 418 -12.64 10.56 15.89
N LYS A 419 -11.97 11.45 16.62
CA LYS A 419 -11.53 11.19 17.99
C LYS A 419 -12.74 11.24 18.93
N THR A 420 -12.89 10.26 19.80
CA THR A 420 -13.87 10.28 20.90
C THR A 420 -13.20 10.15 22.26
N ALA A 421 -13.95 10.37 23.34
CA ALA A 421 -13.49 10.04 24.68
C ALA A 421 -13.51 8.51 24.92
N THR A 422 -12.73 8.06 25.90
CA THR A 422 -12.79 6.67 26.37
C THR A 422 -14.01 6.51 27.27
N GLU A 423 -14.96 5.70 26.82
CA GLU A 423 -16.20 5.42 27.56
C GLU A 423 -16.28 3.96 27.99
N VAL A 424 -16.96 3.70 29.10
CA VAL A 424 -17.10 2.36 29.68
C VAL A 424 -18.40 1.65 29.29
N SER A 425 -19.50 2.38 29.12
CA SER A 425 -20.78 1.80 28.74
C SER A 425 -21.05 1.95 27.25
N THR A 426 -21.76 0.98 26.69
CA THR A 426 -22.11 0.99 25.28
C THR A 426 -22.99 2.15 24.88
N ASP A 427 -23.99 2.50 25.70
CA ASP A 427 -24.86 3.64 25.41
C ASP A 427 -24.06 4.93 25.35
N LYS A 428 -23.10 5.13 26.27
CA LYS A 428 -22.21 6.31 26.26
C LYS A 428 -21.27 6.33 25.07
N ILE A 429 -20.74 5.18 24.66
CA ILE A 429 -19.93 5.06 23.43
C ILE A 429 -20.73 5.52 22.21
N ILE A 430 -21.99 5.09 22.09
CA ILE A 430 -22.85 5.43 20.95
C ILE A 430 -23.26 6.91 21.01
N GLU A 431 -23.73 7.37 22.16
CA GLU A 431 -24.15 8.77 22.40
C GLU A 431 -22.99 9.74 22.08
N HIS A 432 -21.80 9.51 22.65
CA HIS A 432 -20.64 10.35 22.37
C HIS A 432 -20.20 10.27 20.91
N ALA A 433 -20.25 9.11 20.25
CA ALA A 433 -19.92 9.02 18.84
C ALA A 433 -20.87 9.87 17.97
N LEU A 434 -22.16 9.92 18.30
CA LEU A 434 -23.15 10.76 17.63
C LEU A 434 -22.88 12.25 17.88
N VAL A 435 -22.74 12.64 19.15
CA VAL A 435 -22.47 14.03 19.57
C VAL A 435 -21.21 14.58 18.89
N VAL A 436 -20.12 13.83 18.89
CA VAL A 436 -18.87 14.31 18.28
C VAL A 436 -18.99 14.36 16.75
N SER A 437 -19.76 13.46 16.14
CA SER A 437 -20.03 13.50 14.69
C SER A 437 -20.82 14.74 14.28
N GLU A 438 -21.80 15.14 15.10
CA GLU A 438 -22.57 16.36 14.94
C GLU A 438 -21.71 17.61 15.15
N GLN A 439 -20.93 17.66 16.24
CA GLN A 439 -20.00 18.77 16.53
C GLN A 439 -18.94 18.97 15.44
N ALA A 440 -18.51 17.88 14.78
CA ALA A 440 -17.60 17.93 13.64
C ALA A 440 -18.27 18.40 12.34
N GLY A 441 -19.60 18.58 12.34
CA GLY A 441 -20.41 19.00 11.19
C GLY A 441 -20.53 17.92 10.13
N PHE A 442 -20.39 16.64 10.49
CA PHE A 442 -20.53 15.53 9.53
C PHE A 442 -21.99 15.10 9.37
N VAL A 443 -22.81 15.36 10.40
CA VAL A 443 -24.25 15.15 10.48
C VAL A 443 -24.88 16.33 11.22
N GLU A 444 -26.17 16.60 10.99
CA GLU A 444 -26.93 17.68 11.64
C GLU A 444 -28.31 17.19 12.11
N GLU A 445 -28.98 17.98 12.96
CA GLU A 445 -30.33 17.67 13.47
C GLU A 445 -31.30 17.29 12.34
N GLY A 446 -31.99 16.16 12.50
CA GLY A 446 -32.89 15.60 11.49
C GLY A 446 -32.24 14.64 10.47
N ASP A 447 -30.90 14.55 10.41
CA ASP A 447 -30.23 13.54 9.60
C ASP A 447 -30.52 12.13 10.14
N THR A 448 -30.79 11.18 9.24
CA THR A 448 -30.86 9.76 9.59
C THR A 448 -29.46 9.14 9.51
N VAL A 449 -29.03 8.49 10.59
CA VAL A 449 -27.74 7.81 10.69
C VAL A 449 -27.92 6.37 11.17
N ILE A 450 -27.00 5.50 10.73
CA ILE A 450 -26.94 4.11 11.21
C ILE A 450 -25.69 3.93 12.06
N VAL A 451 -25.85 3.52 13.31
CA VAL A 451 -24.72 3.16 14.18
C VAL A 451 -24.44 1.67 14.04
N SER A 452 -23.18 1.29 13.86
CA SER A 452 -22.73 -0.10 13.88
C SER A 452 -21.58 -0.27 14.87
N ALA A 453 -21.72 -1.17 15.85
CA ALA A 453 -20.78 -1.29 16.95
C ALA A 453 -20.59 -2.75 17.42
N GLY A 454 -19.46 -2.99 18.08
CA GLY A 454 -19.20 -4.21 18.85
C GLY A 454 -19.52 -3.97 20.32
N ILE A 455 -20.60 -4.57 20.80
CA ILE A 455 -21.05 -4.47 22.19
C ILE A 455 -20.50 -5.66 22.98
N ALA A 456 -19.92 -5.41 24.15
CA ALA A 456 -19.49 -6.48 25.05
C ALA A 456 -20.72 -7.27 25.54
N THR A 457 -20.63 -8.60 25.53
CA THR A 457 -21.73 -9.48 25.97
C THR A 457 -21.87 -9.54 27.49
N SER A 458 -20.96 -8.91 28.24
CA SER A 458 -21.01 -8.78 29.69
C SER A 458 -20.85 -7.33 30.12
N SER A 459 -21.49 -6.96 31.22
CA SER A 459 -21.37 -5.64 31.88
C SER A 459 -20.05 -5.43 32.61
N ASP A 460 -19.15 -6.42 32.61
CA ASP A 460 -17.80 -6.31 33.15
C ASP A 460 -16.97 -5.30 32.32
N PRO A 461 -16.50 -4.19 32.91
CA PRO A 461 -15.67 -3.20 32.22
C PRO A 461 -14.35 -3.75 31.66
N SER A 462 -13.89 -4.90 32.17
CA SER A 462 -12.66 -5.58 31.76
C SER A 462 -12.88 -6.61 30.64
N ALA A 463 -14.12 -6.89 30.27
CA ALA A 463 -14.43 -7.85 29.23
C ALA A 463 -13.84 -7.40 27.88
N LYS A 464 -13.18 -8.33 27.17
CA LYS A 464 -12.72 -8.08 25.81
C LYS A 464 -13.92 -7.67 24.96
N ARG A 465 -13.91 -6.42 24.46
CA ARG A 465 -14.99 -5.92 23.61
C ARG A 465 -15.11 -6.82 22.38
N GLY A 466 -16.35 -7.26 22.13
CA GLY A 466 -16.65 -8.25 21.10
C GLY A 466 -16.46 -7.72 19.68
N LEU A 467 -16.48 -8.65 18.73
CA LEU A 467 -16.63 -8.35 17.31
C LEU A 467 -17.91 -7.53 17.06
N THR A 468 -18.00 -6.82 15.93
CA THR A 468 -19.20 -6.06 15.55
C THR A 468 -20.44 -6.95 15.59
N ASN A 469 -21.46 -6.57 16.36
CA ASN A 469 -22.62 -7.43 16.60
C ASN A 469 -23.96 -6.68 16.70
N THR A 470 -23.95 -5.35 16.63
CA THR A 470 -25.18 -4.54 16.79
C THR A 470 -25.25 -3.42 15.76
N MET A 471 -26.47 -3.11 15.34
CA MET A 471 -26.79 -1.91 14.58
C MET A 471 -27.98 -1.15 15.18
N ARG A 472 -28.00 0.18 15.05
CA ARG A 472 -29.09 1.04 15.54
C ARG A 472 -29.37 2.14 14.52
N VAL A 473 -30.64 2.37 14.21
CA VAL A 473 -31.09 3.52 13.43
C VAL A 473 -31.35 4.69 14.37
N VAL A 474 -30.82 5.86 14.05
CA VAL A 474 -30.96 7.08 14.86
C VAL A 474 -31.28 8.25 13.93
N THR A 475 -32.18 9.12 14.36
CA THR A 475 -32.30 10.48 13.80
C THR A 475 -31.58 11.39 14.77
N ILE A 476 -30.63 12.20 14.27
CA ILE A 476 -29.84 13.14 15.08
C ILE A 476 -30.76 14.17 15.72
#